data_AF-A0A7X9CLZ1-F1
#
_entry.id   AF-A0A7X9CLZ1-F1
#
_cell.length_a   1.000
_cell.length_b   1.000
_cell.length_c   1.000
_cell.angle_alpha   90.00
_cell.angle_beta   90.00
_cell.angle_gamma   90.00
#
_symmetry.space_group_name_H-M   'P 1'
#
loop_
_entity.id
_entity.type
_entity.pdbx_description
1 polymer ?
#
loop_
_entity_poly.entity_id
_entity_poly.type
_entity_poly.pdbx_seq_one_letter_code
_entity_poly.pdbx_strand_id
1 'polypeptide(L)' 'MEESNLIGEIKDEIEEKRDKLNKMVVSDIDSKEVLKYSVELDRLIDKYYLELNKNRAVK' A
#
# COMPACT_ATOMS: atom_id res chain seq x y z
N MET A 1 -7.82 21.86 -0.11
CA MET A 1 -6.72 21.51 -1.03
C MET A 1 -5.82 20.41 -0.44
N GLU A 2 -6.31 19.64 0.56
CA GLU A 2 -5.48 18.79 1.42
C GLU A 2 -5.71 17.28 1.21
N GLU A 3 -6.88 16.86 0.74
CA GLU A 3 -7.21 15.43 0.52
C GLU A 3 -6.40 14.77 -0.60
N SER A 4 -5.91 15.54 -1.59
CA SER A 4 -5.08 15.01 -2.66
C SER A 4 -3.67 14.62 -2.20
N ASN A 5 -3.17 15.21 -1.10
CA ASN A 5 -1.84 14.90 -0.58
C ASN A 5 -1.81 13.56 0.16
N LEU A 6 -2.85 13.28 0.97
CA LEU A 6 -2.92 12.05 1.78
C LEU A 6 -3.00 10.79 0.92
N ILE A 7 -3.77 10.84 -0.17
CA ILE A 7 -3.85 9.78 -1.17
C ILE A 7 -2.51 9.62 -1.89
N GLY A 8 -1.85 10.74 -2.23
CA GLY A 8 -0.50 10.72 -2.82
C GLY A 8 0.51 10.00 -1.93
N GLU A 9 0.55 10.33 -0.64
CA GLU A 9 1.48 9.71 0.32
C GLU A 9 1.22 8.22 0.52
N ILE A 10 -0.04 7.80 0.64
CA ILE A 10 -0.38 6.37 0.78
C ILE A 10 0.00 5.61 -0.51
N LYS A 11 -0.16 6.23 -1.69
CA LYS A 11 0.27 5.62 -2.96
C LYS A 11 1.79 5.46 -3.02
N ASP A 12 2.54 6.46 -2.59
CA ASP A 12 4.00 6.40 -2.50
C ASP A 12 4.45 5.29 -1.52
N GLU A 13 3.84 5.19 -0.34
CA GLU A 13 4.10 4.11 0.62
C GLU A 13 3.79 2.71 0.05
N ILE A 14 2.70 2.58 -0.73
CA ILE A 14 2.35 1.33 -1.40
C ILE A 14 3.41 0.97 -2.45
N GLU A 15 3.86 1.93 -3.27
CA GLU A 15 4.92 1.68 -4.25
C GLU A 15 6.24 1.30 -3.58
N GLU A 16 6.63 1.98 -2.51
CA GLU A 16 7.87 1.69 -1.79
C GLU A 16 7.85 0.32 -1.12
N LYS A 17 6.72 -0.05 -0.49
CA LYS A 17 6.53 -1.40 0.05
C LYS A 17 6.48 -2.45 -1.05
N ARG A 18 5.90 -2.16 -2.22
CA ARG A 18 5.90 -3.08 -3.37
C ARG A 18 7.30 -3.35 -3.85
N ASP A 19 8.12 -2.30 -3.99
CA ASP A 19 9.51 -2.43 -4.45
C ASP A 19 10.35 -3.24 -3.46
N LYS A 20 10.19 -2.98 -2.15
CA LYS A 20 10.79 -3.82 -1.08
C LYS A 20 10.34 -5.27 -1.19
N LEU A 21 9.04 -5.54 -1.31
CA LEU A 21 8.51 -6.88 -1.39
C LEU A 21 9.03 -7.61 -2.63
N ASN A 22 9.10 -6.93 -3.78
CA ASN A 22 9.65 -7.49 -5.00
C ASN A 22 11.14 -7.82 -4.85
N LYS A 23 11.93 -6.94 -4.21
CA LYS A 23 13.34 -7.22 -3.90
C LYS A 23 13.50 -8.40 -2.95
N MET A 24 12.61 -8.55 -1.97
CA MET A 24 12.60 -9.70 -1.05
C MET A 24 12.28 -11.00 -1.79
N VAL A 25 11.28 -11.00 -2.68
CA VAL A 25 10.90 -12.15 -3.52
C VAL A 25 12.05 -12.55 -4.44
N VAL A 26 12.75 -11.58 -5.05
CA VAL A 26 13.91 -11.85 -5.91
C VAL A 26 15.13 -12.33 -5.12
N SER A 27 15.24 -11.98 -3.84
CA SER A 27 16.36 -12.36 -2.97
C SER A 27 16.19 -13.72 -2.28
N ASP A 28 15.21 -14.53 -2.69
CA ASP A 28 14.90 -15.85 -2.11
C ASP A 28 14.64 -15.78 -0.59
N ILE A 29 14.04 -14.66 -0.13
CA ILE A 29 13.68 -14.46 1.28
C ILE A 29 12.51 -15.37 1.66
N ASP A 30 12.55 -15.83 2.92
CA ASP A 30 11.59 -16.76 3.50
C ASP A 30 10.15 -16.40 3.13
N SER A 31 9.46 -17.34 2.49
CA SER A 31 8.08 -17.18 2.05
C SER A 31 7.12 -16.72 3.15
N LYS A 32 7.42 -16.95 4.45
CA LYS A 32 6.63 -16.35 5.54
C LYS A 32 6.77 -14.83 5.61
N GLU A 33 7.97 -14.28 5.44
CA GLU A 33 8.17 -12.84 5.46
C GLU A 33 7.50 -12.18 4.26
N VAL A 34 7.65 -12.78 3.07
CA VAL A 34 6.96 -12.31 1.85
C VAL A 34 5.45 -12.30 2.05
N LEU A 35 4.88 -13.36 2.63
CA LEU A 35 3.43 -13.47 2.84
C LEU A 35 2.94 -12.47 3.89
N LYS A 36 3.74 -12.20 4.93
CA LYS A 36 3.44 -11.18 5.95
C LYS A 36 3.46 -9.78 5.33
N TYR A 37 4.47 -9.49 4.52
CA TYR A 37 4.58 -8.25 3.76
C TYR A 37 3.44 -8.07 2.76
N SER A 38 2.99 -9.16 2.13
CA SER A 38 1.87 -9.13 1.18
C SER A 38 0.57 -8.75 1.87
N VAL A 39 0.29 -9.35 3.04
CA VAL A 39 -0.91 -9.03 3.84
C VAL A 39 -0.88 -7.58 4.34
N GLU A 40 0.29 -7.06 4.71
CA GLU A 40 0.42 -5.64 5.09
C GLU A 40 0.18 -4.69 3.91
N LEU A 41 0.66 -5.05 2.71
CA LEU A 41 0.41 -4.29 1.49
C LEU A 41 -1.07 -4.29 1.12
N ASP A 42 -1.73 -5.44 1.21
CA ASP A 42 -3.18 -5.57 0.98
C ASP A 42 -3.97 -4.64 1.90
N ARG A 43 -3.64 -4.62 3.20
CA ARG A 43 -4.27 -3.71 4.17
C ARG A 43 -4.05 -2.23 3.86
N LEU A 44 -2.86 -1.87 3.36
CA LEU A 44 -2.58 -0.49 2.94
C LEU A 44 -3.39 -0.09 1.71
N ILE A 45 -3.52 -0.99 0.74
CA ILE A 45 -4.36 -0.80 -0.45
C ILE A 45 -5.84 -0.68 -0.04
N ASP A 46 -6.30 -1.51 0.90
CA ASP A 46 -7.67 -1.43 1.42
C ASP A 46 -7.93 -0.08 2.09
N LYS A 47 -6.97 0.39 2.91
CA LYS A 47 -7.03 1.70 3.57
C LYS A 47 -7.00 2.86 2.57
N TYR A 48 -6.19 2.75 1.52
CA TYR A 48 -6.16 3.70 0.40
C TYR A 48 -7.52 3.79 -0.29
N TYR A 49 -8.12 2.64 -0.64
CA TYR A 49 -9.44 2.61 -1.26
C TYR A 49 -10.53 3.13 -0.34
N LEU A 50 -10.43 2.86 0.97
CA LEU A 50 -11.39 3.33 1.97
C LEU A 50 -11.39 4.86 2.07
N GLU A 51 -10.21 5.47 2.13
CA GLU A 51 -10.03 6.94 2.15
C GLU A 51 -10.48 7.56 0.82
N LEU A 52 -10.15 6.92 -0.31
CA LEU A 52 -10.53 7.38 -1.64
C LEU A 52 -12.06 7.31 -1.84
N ASN A 53 -12.72 6.28 -1.30
CA ASN A 53 -14.17 6.16 -1.34
C ASN A 53 -14.85 7.15 -0.39
N LYS A 54 -14.26 7.41 0.78
CA LYS A 54 -14.74 8.43 1.73
C LYS A 54 -14.80 9.81 1.10
N ASN A 55 -13.75 10.31 0.44
CA ASN A 55 -13.87 11.61 -0.25
C ASN A 55 -14.45 11.59 -1.66
N ARG A 56 -14.96 10.44 -2.11
CA ARG A 56 -15.94 10.37 -3.21
C ARG A 56 -17.38 10.57 -2.75
N ALA A 57 -17.70 10.21 -1.50
CA ALA A 57 -19.05 10.35 -0.93
C ALA A 57 -19.41 11.77 -0.46
N VAL A 58 -18.46 12.71 -0.45
CA VAL A 58 -18.64 14.10 -0.01
C VAL A 58 -18.85 15.07 -1.20
N LYS A 59 -19.09 14.54 -2.42
CA LYS A 59 -19.22 15.36 -3.63
C LYS A 59 -20.65 15.41 -4.16
#